data_AF-W1WD85-F1
#
_entry.id   AF-W1WD85-F1
#
_cell.length_a   1.000
_cell.length_b   1.000
_cell.length_c   1.000
_cell.angle_alpha   90.00
_cell.angle_beta   90.00
_cell.angle_gamma   90.00
#
_symmetry.space_group_name_H-M   'P 1'
#
loop_
_entity.id
_entity.type
_entity.pdbx_description
1 polymer ?
#
loop_
_entity_poly.entity_id
_entity_poly.type
_entity_poly.pdbx_seq_one_letter_code
_entity_poly.pdbx_strand_id
1 'polypeptide(L)' 'ENFSLLLIDWMDRFHISEDNVIYTVNFLRNHPLFPKGMGFYGGMMDPDTGEFRYIEI' A
#
# COMPACT_ATOMS: atom_id res chain seq x y z
N GLU A 1 23.57 13.19 -0.42
CA GLU A 1 22.48 14.18 -0.58
C GLU A 1 21.24 13.58 -1.25
N ASN A 2 21.31 12.95 -2.44
CA ASN A 2 20.13 12.37 -3.10
C ASN A 2 19.41 11.23 -2.33
N PHE A 3 20.12 10.41 -1.55
CA PHE A 3 19.52 9.31 -0.80
C PHE A 3 18.63 9.79 0.35
N SER A 4 18.99 10.91 0.98
CA SER A 4 18.25 11.49 2.09
C SER A 4 16.89 12.02 1.62
N LEU A 5 16.84 12.61 0.42
CA LEU A 5 15.60 13.08 -0.19
C LEU A 5 14.68 11.91 -0.60
N LEU A 6 15.26 10.82 -1.10
CA LEU A 6 14.50 9.61 -1.45
C LEU A 6 13.86 8.97 -0.21
N LEU A 7 14.60 8.90 0.90
CA LEU A 7 14.10 8.34 2.14
C LEU A 7 12.99 9.20 2.75
N ILE A 8 13.14 10.53 2.71
CA ILE A 8 12.12 11.45 3.20
C ILE A 8 10.84 11.34 2.36
N ASP A 9 10.93 11.34 1.02
CA ASP A 9 9.74 11.16 0.16
C ASP A 9 9.07 9.80 0.37
N TRP A 10 9.85 8.75 0.67
CA TRP A 10 9.30 7.45 1.04
C TRP A 10 8.58 7.51 2.39
N MET A 11 9.20 8.08 3.42
CA MET A 11 8.59 8.21 4.75
C MET A 11 7.33 9.08 4.74
N ASP A 12 7.33 10.19 4.01
CA ASP A 12 6.18 11.09 3.87
C ASP A 12 5.01 10.39 3.16
N ARG A 13 5.23 9.38 2.34
CA ARG A 13 4.14 8.60 1.72
C ARG A 13 3.56 7.53 2.65
N PHE A 14 4.28 7.15 3.70
CA PHE A 14 3.87 6.11 4.66
C PHE A 14 3.22 6.66 5.94
N HIS A 15 2.99 7.98 6.04
CA HIS A 15 2.46 8.59 7.26
C HIS A 15 0.98 8.24 7.55
N ILE A 16 0.22 7.76 6.55
CA ILE A 16 -1.15 7.25 6.71
C ILE A 16 -1.20 5.83 6.16
N SER A 17 -1.42 4.86 7.04
CA SER A 17 -1.33 3.44 6.71
C SER A 17 -2.42 3.00 5.72
N GLU A 18 -3.63 3.54 5.86
CA GLU A 18 -4.76 3.31 4.96
C GLU A 18 -4.47 3.76 3.54
N ASP A 19 -3.96 4.98 3.38
CA ASP A 19 -3.62 5.53 2.07
C ASP A 19 -2.54 4.70 1.38
N ASN A 20 -1.58 4.19 2.16
CA ASN A 20 -0.55 3.30 1.63
C ASN A 20 -1.10 1.95 1.14
N VAL A 21 -2.09 1.37 1.83
CA VAL A 21 -2.78 0.16 1.35
C VAL A 21 -3.48 0.44 0.01
N ILE A 22 -4.24 1.54 -0.07
CA ILE A 22 -4.97 1.94 -1.28
C ILE A 22 -4.00 2.20 -2.44
N TYR A 23 -2.92 2.95 -2.19
CA TYR A 23 -1.88 3.23 -3.18
C TYR A 23 -1.24 1.94 -3.68
N THR A 24 -0.87 1.03 -2.78
CA THR A 24 -0.19 -0.22 -3.11
C THR A 24 -1.08 -1.13 -3.95
N VAL A 25 -2.36 -1.30 -3.58
CA VAL A 25 -3.30 -2.10 -4.38
C VAL A 25 -3.45 -1.53 -5.78
N ASN A 26 -3.59 -0.20 -5.90
CA ASN A 26 -3.70 0.46 -7.21
C ASN A 26 -2.41 0.35 -8.03
N PHE A 27 -1.23 0.45 -7.40
CA PHE A 27 0.04 0.25 -8.07
C PHE A 27 0.15 -1.17 -8.64
N LEU A 28 -0.14 -2.20 -7.83
CA LEU A 28 -0.09 -3.60 -8.26
C LEU A 28 -1.09 -3.91 -9.39
N ARG A 29 -2.32 -3.41 -9.26
CA ARG A 29 -3.40 -3.59 -10.25
C ARG A 29 -3.03 -3.03 -11.64
N ASN A 30 -2.20 -1.99 -11.68
CA ASN A 30 -1.77 -1.33 -12.91
C ASN A 30 -0.36 -1.74 -13.37
N HIS A 31 0.33 -2.61 -12.64
CA HIS A 31 1.71 -2.96 -12.95
C HIS A 31 1.80 -3.89 -14.17
N PRO A 32 2.68 -3.61 -15.15
CA PRO A 32 2.71 -4.33 -16.43
C PRO A 32 3.12 -5.80 -16.33
N LEU A 33 3.70 -6.21 -15.20
CA LEU A 33 4.09 -7.60 -14.96
C LEU A 33 2.95 -8.48 -14.42
N PHE A 34 1.84 -7.90 -13.97
CA PHE A 34 0.71 -8.67 -13.48
C PHE A 34 -0.33 -8.90 -14.58
N PRO A 35 -0.95 -10.10 -14.65
CA PRO A 35 -2.03 -10.37 -15.59
C PRO A 35 -3.19 -9.40 -15.43
N LYS A 36 -3.78 -8.98 -16.56
CA LYS A 36 -5.01 -8.20 -16.56
C LYS A 36 -6.13 -9.01 -15.89
N GLY A 37 -6.83 -8.39 -14.95
CA GLY A 37 -7.93 -9.02 -14.21
C GLY A 37 -7.50 -9.87 -13.01
N MET A 38 -6.21 -9.88 -12.64
CA MET A 38 -5.77 -10.42 -11.36
C MET A 38 -6.39 -9.61 -10.21
N GLY A 39 -7.01 -10.30 -9.25
CA GLY A 39 -7.59 -9.68 -8.06
C GLY A 39 -6.49 -9.23 -7.10
N PHE A 40 -6.52 -7.95 -6.72
CA PHE A 40 -5.67 -7.40 -5.67
C PHE A 40 -6.59 -6.78 -4.61
N TYR A 41 -6.39 -7.21 -3.38
CA TYR A 41 -7.18 -6.80 -2.22
C TYR A 41 -6.23 -6.20 -1.18
N GLY A 42 -6.71 -5.18 -0.48
CA GLY A 42 -5.98 -4.50 0.58
C GLY A 42 -6.78 -4.50 1.87
N GLY A 43 -6.10 -4.72 2.98
CA GLY A 43 -6.71 -4.58 4.30
C GLY A 43 -5.66 -4.27 5.36
N MET A 44 -6.15 -3.96 6.55
CA MET A 44 -5.31 -3.73 7.72
C MET A 44 -5.72 -4.62 8.86
N MET A 45 -4.71 -5.00 9.64
CA MET A 45 -4.85 -5.76 10.86
C MET A 45 -4.62 -4.83 12.04
N ASP A 46 -5.55 -4.84 12.99
CA ASP A 46 -5.33 -4.23 14.29
C ASP A 46 -4.19 -5.00 15.01
N PRO A 47 -3.10 -4.34 15.41
CA PRO A 47 -1.92 -5.02 15.92
C PRO A 47 -2.10 -5.60 17.33
N ASP A 48 -3.08 -5.11 18.10
CA ASP A 48 -3.31 -5.53 19.49
C ASP A 48 -4.30 -6.70 19.55
N THR A 49 -5.27 -6.73 18.64
CA THR A 49 -6.38 -7.70 18.63
C THR A 49 -6.32 -8.71 17.49
N GLY A 50 -5.60 -8.40 16.41
CA GLY A 50 -5.55 -9.21 15.20
C GLY A 50 -6.79 -9.08 14.30
N GLU A 51 -7.74 -8.20 14.63
CA GLU A 51 -8.92 -7.96 13.80
C GLU A 51 -8.50 -7.45 12.41
N PHE A 52 -8.98 -8.10 11.35
CA PHE A 52 -8.68 -7.71 9.97
C PHE A 52 -9.86 -7.01 9.32
N ARG A 53 -9.61 -5.82 8.76
CA ARG A 53 -10.58 -5.05 7.98
C ARG A 53 -10.14 -4.88 6.53
N TYR A 54 -11.06 -5.09 5.61
CA TYR A 54 -10.87 -4.73 4.21
C TYR A 54 -10.87 -3.20 4.05
N ILE A 55 -9.98 -2.70 3.20
CA ILE A 55 -9.88 -1.28 2.85
C ILE A 55 -10.16 -1.10 1.35
N GLU A 56 -9.58 -1.97 0.51
CA GLU A 56 -9.72 -1.91 -0.94
C GLU A 56 -10.03 -3.31 -1.49
N ILE A 57 -11.09 -3.41 -2.31
CA ILE A 57 -11.58 -4.67 -2.90
C ILE A 57 -11.49 -4.62 -4.43
#